data_AF-A0A9W5Z3A2-F1
#
_entry.id   AF-A0A9W5Z3A2-F1
#
_cell.length_a   1.000
_cell.length_b   1.000
_cell.length_c   1.000
_cell.angle_alpha   90.00
_cell.angle_beta   90.00
_cell.angle_gamma   90.00
#
_symmetry.space_group_name_H-M   'P 1'
#
loop_
_entity.id
_entity.type
_entity.pdbx_description
1 polymer ?
#
loop_
_entity_poly.entity_id
_entity_poly.type
_entity_poly.pdbx_seq_one_letter_code
_entity_poly.pdbx_strand_id
1 'polypeptide(L)'
;MIFKPGETVGDRYHARKDLESYYDTRMVPVESVNLYGRSELTQLSNTRRLRAARLLEAYGNDNANLPKGSQNCHDWTVGALGVLEEANLTPKGTEEYWACQIGKGPISIGRQLVEDGKPWVLKSIVEPAQKSPADATFGKTEESKPIGRLNLEDFAHLLGGAKKG
;
A
#
# COMPACT_ATOMS: atom_id res chain seq x y z
N MET A 1 4.77 0.50 9.56
CA MET A 1 4.68 -0.86 10.15
C MET A 1 5.54 -0.89 11.38
N ILE A 2 5.12 -1.64 12.41
CA ILE A 2 5.90 -1.90 13.61
C ILE A 2 6.12 -3.42 13.72
N PHE A 3 7.37 -3.86 13.87
CA PHE A 3 7.73 -5.26 14.04
C PHE A 3 8.94 -5.39 14.99
N LYS A 4 9.24 -6.60 15.47
CA LYS A 4 10.47 -6.86 16.25
C LYS A 4 11.57 -7.39 15.34
N PRO A 5 12.85 -7.11 15.63
CA PRO A 5 13.95 -7.73 14.89
C PRO A 5 13.83 -9.25 14.88
N GLY A 6 13.97 -9.87 13.70
CA GLY A 6 13.83 -11.31 13.51
C GLY A 6 12.40 -11.81 13.26
N GLU A 7 11.37 -10.98 13.45
CA GLU A 7 10.00 -11.35 13.12
C GLU A 7 9.74 -11.27 11.63
N THR A 8 8.94 -12.19 11.10
CA THR A 8 8.53 -12.23 9.69
C THR A 8 7.22 -11.49 9.44
N VAL A 9 6.51 -11.10 10.51
CA VAL A 9 5.24 -10.37 10.47
C VAL A 9 5.30 -9.12 11.36
N GLY A 10 4.46 -8.14 11.05
CA GLY A 10 4.38 -6.88 11.79
C GLY A 10 3.02 -6.20 11.66
N ASP A 11 2.76 -5.28 12.58
CA ASP A 11 1.54 -4.48 12.60
C ASP A 11 1.62 -3.39 11.54
N ARG A 12 0.77 -3.48 10.52
CA ARG A 12 0.58 -2.44 9.52
C ARG A 12 -0.50 -1.48 10.00
N TYR A 13 -0.16 -0.20 9.92
CA TYR A 13 -1.04 0.94 10.15
C TYR A 13 -1.10 1.74 8.86
N HIS A 14 -2.28 1.90 8.27
CA HIS A 14 -2.42 2.55 6.96
C HIS A 14 -3.82 3.15 6.77
N ALA A 15 -3.92 4.24 6.01
CA ALA A 15 -5.20 4.67 5.44
C ALA A 15 -5.37 4.07 4.04
N ARG A 16 -6.47 3.38 3.81
CA ARG A 16 -6.90 2.91 2.49
C ARG A 16 -8.00 3.81 1.95
N LYS A 17 -8.22 3.73 0.65
CA LYS A 17 -9.32 4.42 -0.03
C LYS A 17 -10.07 3.42 -0.89
N ASP A 18 -11.38 3.37 -0.71
CA ASP A 18 -12.31 2.73 -1.63
C ASP A 18 -13.25 3.82 -2.18
N LEU A 19 -14.52 3.87 -1.77
CA LEU A 19 -15.38 5.05 -1.95
C LEU A 19 -14.95 6.20 -1.04
N GLU A 20 -14.72 5.89 0.23
CA GLU A 20 -14.20 6.81 1.24
C GLU A 20 -12.89 6.28 1.82
N SER A 21 -12.11 7.16 2.42
CA SER A 21 -10.91 6.75 3.13
C SER A 21 -11.26 6.09 4.47
N TYR A 22 -10.56 5.01 4.81
CA TYR A 22 -10.73 4.29 6.07
C TYR A 22 -9.39 3.82 6.62
N TYR A 23 -9.34 3.61 7.92
CA TYR A 23 -8.17 3.10 8.61
C TYR A 23 -8.12 1.56 8.52
N ASP A 24 -6.98 1.03 8.04
CA ASP A 24 -6.67 -0.39 7.93
C ASP A 24 -5.51 -0.73 8.89
N THR A 25 -5.85 -1.43 9.98
CA THR A 25 -4.88 -1.97 10.94
C THR A 25 -4.93 -3.50 10.90
N ARG A 26 -3.78 -4.12 10.62
CA ARG A 26 -3.67 -5.58 10.53
C ARG A 26 -2.24 -6.05 10.58
N MET A 27 -2.05 -7.28 11.08
CA MET A 27 -0.77 -7.97 11.01
C MET A 27 -0.53 -8.46 9.58
N VAL A 28 0.64 -8.16 9.02
CA VAL A 28 1.03 -8.58 7.66
C VAL A 28 2.51 -8.99 7.63
N PRO A 29 2.94 -9.76 6.61
CA PRO A 29 4.36 -10.06 6.41
C PRO A 29 5.21 -8.79 6.29
N VAL A 30 6.36 -8.78 6.96
CA VAL A 30 7.38 -7.71 6.87
C VAL A 30 7.95 -7.63 5.45
N GLU A 31 8.17 -8.80 4.84
CA GLU A 31 8.56 -8.97 3.44
C GLU A 31 7.36 -9.44 2.62
N SER A 32 7.16 -8.87 1.44
CA SER A 32 6.12 -9.29 0.51
C SER A 32 6.56 -9.09 -0.93
N VAL A 33 6.08 -9.94 -1.82
CA VAL A 33 6.36 -9.84 -3.27
C VAL A 33 5.96 -8.49 -3.86
N ASN A 34 5.00 -7.80 -3.23
CA ASN A 34 4.47 -6.51 -3.66
C ASN A 34 5.24 -5.29 -3.10
N LEU A 35 6.28 -5.50 -2.30
CA LEU A 35 7.13 -4.40 -1.80
C LEU A 35 8.31 -4.18 -2.75
N TYR A 36 8.65 -2.91 -3.00
CA TYR A 36 9.89 -2.56 -3.73
C TYR A 36 11.11 -2.49 -2.81
N GLY A 37 10.86 -2.33 -1.52
CA GLY A 37 11.84 -2.19 -0.45
C GLY A 37 11.19 -1.49 0.73
N ARG A 38 11.99 -1.20 1.76
CA ARG A 38 11.54 -0.47 2.95
C ARG A 38 12.63 0.42 3.53
N SER A 39 12.19 1.46 4.23
CA SER A 39 13.02 2.26 5.11
C SER A 39 12.75 1.89 6.55
N GLU A 40 13.79 1.56 7.32
CA GLU A 40 13.69 1.33 8.76
C GLU A 40 14.10 2.60 9.51
N LEU A 41 13.14 3.30 10.11
CA LEU A 41 13.38 4.64 10.69
C LEU A 41 14.14 4.60 12.01
N THR A 42 13.83 3.63 12.87
CA THR A 42 14.46 3.51 14.18
C THR A 42 14.17 2.14 14.81
N GLN A 43 14.99 1.75 15.78
CA GLN A 43 14.75 0.59 16.63
C GLN A 43 14.18 1.05 17.98
N LEU A 44 13.03 0.50 18.37
CA LEU A 44 12.36 0.83 19.61
C LEU A 44 12.46 -0.31 20.64
N SER A 45 12.62 0.05 21.91
CA SER A 45 12.40 -0.88 23.02
C SER A 45 10.93 -1.34 23.06
N ASN A 46 10.63 -2.44 23.75
CA ASN A 46 9.26 -2.98 23.82
C ASN A 46 8.24 -1.96 24.35
N THR A 47 8.58 -1.20 25.40
CA THR A 47 7.71 -0.16 25.94
C THR A 47 7.46 0.96 24.94
N ARG A 48 8.50 1.40 24.22
CA ARG A 48 8.38 2.45 23.19
C ARG A 48 7.61 1.97 21.97
N ARG A 49 7.74 0.69 21.61
CA ARG A 49 6.97 0.03 20.55
C ARG A 49 5.48 0.02 20.87
N LEU A 50 5.11 -0.35 22.10
CA LEU A 50 3.72 -0.31 22.56
C LEU A 50 3.16 1.11 22.58
N ARG A 51 3.98 2.10 22.98
CA ARG A 51 3.60 3.50 22.92
C ARG A 51 3.36 3.97 21.48
N ALA A 52 4.24 3.62 20.54
CA ALA A 52 4.08 3.93 19.13
C ALA A 52 2.78 3.31 18.57
N ALA A 53 2.52 2.04 18.86
CA ALA A 53 1.29 1.34 18.46
C ALA A 53 0.04 2.09 18.95
N ARG A 54 -0.01 2.49 20.23
CA ARG A 54 -1.15 3.24 20.79
C ARG A 54 -1.37 4.59 20.13
N LEU A 55 -0.29 5.31 19.81
CA LEU A 55 -0.37 6.61 19.14
C LEU A 55 -0.88 6.46 17.70
N LEU A 56 -0.37 5.48 16.95
CA LEU A 56 -0.84 5.20 15.60
C LEU A 56 -2.30 4.75 15.59
N GLU A 57 -2.70 3.94 16.57
CA GLU A 57 -4.08 3.49 16.73
C GLU A 57 -5.02 4.66 17.05
N ALA A 58 -4.63 5.56 17.96
CA ALA A 58 -5.40 6.76 18.24
C ALA A 58 -5.49 7.70 17.01
N TYR A 59 -4.36 7.92 16.31
CA TYR A 59 -4.30 8.76 15.12
C TYR A 59 -5.16 8.21 13.97
N GLY A 60 -5.10 6.90 13.73
CA GLY A 60 -5.84 6.24 12.66
C GLY A 60 -7.34 6.12 12.90
N ASN A 61 -7.77 5.93 14.15
CA ASN A 61 -9.18 5.86 14.50
C ASN A 61 -9.89 7.23 14.53
N ASP A 62 -9.15 8.33 14.44
CA ASP A 62 -9.73 9.66 14.30
C ASP A 62 -9.99 9.98 12.81
N ASN A 63 -11.27 10.01 12.44
CA ASN A 63 -11.73 10.32 11.08
C ASN A 63 -11.30 11.72 10.59
N ALA A 64 -10.92 12.63 11.49
CA ALA A 64 -10.37 13.92 11.10
C ALA A 64 -9.03 13.77 10.36
N ASN A 65 -8.24 12.75 10.72
CA ASN A 65 -6.91 12.48 10.19
C ASN A 65 -6.91 11.66 8.89
N LEU A 66 -8.05 11.05 8.54
CA LEU A 66 -8.17 10.29 7.29
C LEU A 66 -8.05 11.23 6.08
N PRO A 67 -7.40 10.80 4.98
CA PRO A 67 -7.26 11.61 3.78
C PRO A 67 -8.60 12.10 3.22
N LYS A 68 -8.66 13.38 2.84
CA LYS A 68 -9.85 14.01 2.24
C LYS A 68 -9.52 14.65 0.90
N GLY A 69 -10.49 14.68 -0.01
CA GLY A 69 -10.36 15.31 -1.32
C GLY A 69 -9.20 14.72 -2.12
N SER A 70 -8.18 15.56 -2.39
CA SER A 70 -6.98 15.21 -3.16
C SER A 70 -5.88 14.51 -2.34
N GLN A 71 -6.02 14.42 -1.01
CA GLN A 71 -5.07 13.70 -0.17
C GLN A 71 -5.13 12.20 -0.44
N ASN A 72 -3.99 11.53 -0.26
CA ASN A 72 -3.82 10.09 -0.43
C ASN A 72 -3.17 9.44 0.80
N CYS A 73 -2.83 8.16 0.70
CA CYS A 73 -2.29 7.41 1.82
C CYS A 73 -0.86 7.84 2.23
N HIS A 74 -0.11 8.55 1.36
CA HIS A 74 1.16 9.15 1.72
C HIS A 74 0.94 10.32 2.68
N ASP A 75 -0.06 11.17 2.45
CA ASP A 75 -0.41 12.28 3.36
C ASP A 75 -0.71 11.76 4.77
N TRP A 76 -1.54 10.71 4.87
CA TRP A 76 -1.82 10.07 6.15
C TRP A 76 -0.56 9.51 6.81
N THR A 77 0.32 8.87 6.03
CA THR A 77 1.57 8.29 6.53
C THR A 77 2.49 9.39 7.08
N VAL A 78 2.58 10.53 6.41
CA VAL A 78 3.39 11.68 6.86
C VAL A 78 2.86 12.23 8.18
N GLY A 79 1.55 12.48 8.31
CA GLY A 79 0.97 12.96 9.57
C GLY A 79 1.14 11.95 10.72
N ALA A 80 1.00 10.64 10.43
CA ALA A 80 1.27 9.60 11.41
C ALA A 80 2.75 9.59 11.88
N LEU A 81 3.69 9.90 10.98
CA LEU A 81 5.11 10.06 11.32
C LEU A 81 5.36 11.33 12.15
N GLY A 82 4.62 12.42 11.90
CA GLY A 82 4.64 13.63 12.72
C GLY A 82 4.25 13.36 14.18
N VAL A 83 3.16 12.62 14.40
CA VAL A 83 2.74 12.21 15.76
C VAL A 83 3.82 11.36 16.47
N LEU A 84 4.49 10.47 15.74
CA LEU A 84 5.60 9.70 16.29
C LEU A 84 6.82 10.59 16.59
N GLU A 85 7.10 11.58 15.74
CA GLU A 85 8.20 12.52 15.92
C GLU A 85 8.00 13.41 17.14
N GLU A 86 6.81 13.99 17.31
CA GLU A 86 6.41 14.78 18.49
C GLU A 86 6.56 13.98 19.79
N ALA A 87 6.25 12.68 19.73
CA ALA A 87 6.42 11.76 20.84
C ALA A 87 7.89 11.30 21.06
N ASN A 88 8.84 11.82 20.28
CA ASN A 88 10.24 11.43 20.22
C ASN A 88 10.41 9.92 19.95
N LEU A 89 9.54 9.31 19.14
CA LEU A 89 9.57 7.91 18.73
C LEU A 89 10.19 7.70 17.35
N THR A 90 10.40 8.75 16.59
CA THR A 90 11.21 8.79 15.36
C THR A 90 12.24 9.91 15.48
N PRO A 91 13.31 9.91 14.65
CA PRO A 91 14.28 11.02 14.62
C PRO A 91 13.60 12.36 14.27
N LYS A 92 14.16 13.46 14.77
CA LYS A 92 13.72 14.81 14.37
C LYS A 92 13.94 15.04 12.86
N GLY A 93 12.99 15.70 12.19
CA GLY A 93 12.93 15.92 10.75
C GLY A 93 12.36 14.75 9.95
N THR A 94 11.72 13.77 10.61
CA THR A 94 11.11 12.62 9.92
C THR A 94 9.91 13.09 9.10
N GLU A 95 8.98 13.83 9.71
CA GLU A 95 7.79 14.32 9.02
C GLU A 95 8.15 15.16 7.80
N GLU A 96 9.00 16.17 7.99
CA GLU A 96 9.46 17.06 6.93
C GLU A 96 10.11 16.30 5.77
N TYR A 97 11.01 15.35 6.08
CA TYR A 97 11.66 14.55 5.06
C TYR A 97 10.66 13.74 4.24
N TRP A 98 9.69 13.09 4.89
CA TRP A 98 8.70 12.26 4.20
C TRP A 98 7.62 13.09 3.48
N ALA A 99 7.34 14.31 3.94
CA ALA A 99 6.48 15.25 3.23
C ALA A 99 7.03 15.56 1.83
N CYS A 100 8.36 15.72 1.69
CA CYS A 100 9.03 15.89 0.40
C CYS A 100 8.97 14.66 -0.53
N GLN A 101 8.42 13.53 -0.07
CA GLN A 101 8.27 12.29 -0.83
C GLN A 101 6.83 12.01 -1.25
N ILE A 102 5.85 12.84 -0.84
CA ILE A 102 4.45 12.69 -1.25
C ILE A 102 4.34 12.72 -2.79
N GLY A 103 3.51 11.82 -3.33
CA GLY A 103 3.31 11.68 -4.78
C GLY A 103 4.43 10.97 -5.55
N LYS A 104 5.60 10.70 -4.94
CA LYS A 104 6.68 9.97 -5.61
C LYS A 104 6.43 8.46 -5.61
N GLY A 105 6.89 7.79 -6.65
CA GLY A 105 6.84 6.33 -6.77
C GLY A 105 7.88 5.63 -5.87
N PRO A 106 7.63 4.38 -5.45
CA PRO A 106 8.47 3.67 -4.48
C PRO A 106 9.93 3.48 -4.94
N ILE A 107 10.16 3.29 -6.24
CA ILE A 107 11.51 3.18 -6.82
C ILE A 107 12.27 4.51 -6.71
N SER A 108 11.58 5.64 -6.96
CA SER A 108 12.18 6.98 -6.85
C SER A 108 12.48 7.33 -5.39
N ILE A 109 11.58 6.99 -4.47
CA ILE A 109 11.79 7.17 -3.03
C ILE A 109 12.99 6.36 -2.54
N GLY A 110 13.07 5.08 -2.92
CA GLY A 110 14.19 4.21 -2.55
C GLY A 110 15.53 4.74 -3.06
N ARG A 111 15.57 5.24 -4.29
CA ARG A 111 16.77 5.88 -4.86
C ARG A 111 17.18 7.12 -4.08
N GLN A 112 16.24 8.02 -3.79
CA GLN A 112 16.51 9.24 -3.04
C GLN A 112 17.04 8.93 -1.63
N LEU A 113 16.47 7.94 -0.94
CA LEU A 113 16.97 7.50 0.36
C LEU A 113 18.44 7.08 0.29
N VAL A 114 18.83 6.31 -0.72
CA VAL A 114 20.23 5.90 -0.92
C VAL A 114 21.13 7.09 -1.24
N GLU A 115 20.69 8.00 -2.11
CA GLU A 115 21.42 9.23 -2.46
C GLU A 115 21.64 10.14 -1.23
N ASP A 116 20.66 10.19 -0.33
CA ASP A 116 20.71 10.96 0.92
C ASP A 116 21.47 10.21 2.05
N GLY A 117 22.09 9.06 1.75
CA GLY A 117 22.84 8.25 2.72
C GLY A 117 21.97 7.56 3.77
N LYS A 118 20.67 7.43 3.53
CA LYS A 118 19.70 6.76 4.42
C LYS A 118 19.55 5.29 4.04
N PRO A 119 19.34 4.40 5.03
CA PRO A 119 19.25 2.96 4.77
C PRO A 119 17.98 2.64 3.96
N TRP A 120 18.17 1.89 2.87
CA TRP A 120 17.09 1.28 2.09
C TRP A 120 17.28 -0.23 2.06
N VAL A 121 16.33 -0.96 2.65
CA VAL A 121 16.33 -2.42 2.58
C VAL A 121 15.62 -2.83 1.29
N LEU A 122 16.39 -3.35 0.34
CA LEU A 122 15.86 -3.94 -0.88
C LEU A 122 15.03 -5.18 -0.54
N LYS A 123 13.96 -5.40 -1.30
CA LYS A 123 13.19 -6.65 -1.24
C LYS A 123 14.15 -7.84 -1.38
N SER A 124 14.09 -8.78 -0.44
CA SER A 124 14.78 -10.05 -0.60
C SER A 124 14.11 -10.81 -1.75
N ILE A 125 14.88 -11.13 -2.79
CA ILE A 125 14.40 -11.87 -3.96
C ILE A 125 14.23 -13.33 -3.54
N VAL A 126 13.18 -13.61 -2.77
CA VAL A 126 12.58 -14.95 -2.76
C VAL A 126 11.31 -14.81 -3.57
N GLU A 127 11.47 -14.81 -4.89
CA GLU A 127 10.35 -15.24 -5.72
C GLU A 127 9.99 -16.64 -5.24
N PRO A 128 8.74 -16.92 -4.82
CA PRO A 128 8.34 -18.31 -4.70
C PRO A 128 8.58 -18.95 -6.06
N ALA A 129 9.40 -20.02 -6.10
CA ALA A 129 9.63 -20.77 -7.32
C ALA A 129 8.29 -20.97 -8.01
N GLN A 130 8.15 -20.42 -9.21
CA GLN A 130 6.92 -20.45 -9.99
C GLN A 130 6.54 -21.93 -10.15
N LYS A 131 5.63 -22.43 -9.31
CA LYS A 131 5.32 -23.87 -9.22
C LYS A 131 4.53 -24.37 -10.41
N SER A 132 4.20 -23.50 -11.36
CA SER A 132 3.52 -23.85 -12.60
C SER A 132 3.87 -22.82 -13.66
N PRO A 133 4.04 -23.23 -14.94
CA PRO A 133 4.10 -22.27 -16.03
C PRO A 133 2.84 -21.40 -16.00
N ALA A 134 2.97 -20.11 -16.28
CA ALA A 134 1.81 -19.27 -16.55
C ALA A 134 0.99 -19.90 -17.69
N ASP A 135 -0.28 -20.18 -17.43
CA ASP A 135 -1.22 -20.74 -18.41
C ASP A 135 -1.67 -19.68 -19.44
N ALA A 136 -1.55 -18.40 -19.11
CA ALA A 136 -1.73 -17.29 -20.03
C ALA A 136 -0.37 -16.77 -20.54
N THR A 137 -0.14 -16.94 -21.85
CA THR A 137 0.95 -16.24 -22.55
C THR A 137 0.35 -15.19 -23.48
N PHE A 138 0.29 -13.95 -23.01
CA PHE A 138 -0.09 -12.84 -23.89
C PHE A 138 1.01 -12.67 -24.93
N GLY A 139 0.71 -13.02 -26.19
CA GLY A 139 1.65 -12.92 -27.31
C GLY A 139 2.16 -14.24 -27.89
N LYS A 140 1.69 -15.42 -27.45
CA LYS A 140 1.84 -16.63 -28.27
C LYS A 140 0.73 -16.71 -29.29
N THR A 141 1.11 -16.59 -30.56
CA THR A 141 0.26 -16.77 -31.73
C THR A 141 -0.12 -18.26 -31.85
N GLU A 142 -1.04 -18.73 -31.00
CA GLU A 142 -1.78 -19.95 -31.30
C GLU A 142 -3.02 -19.56 -32.11
N GLU A 143 -3.25 -20.33 -33.18
CA GLU A 143 -4.24 -20.09 -34.21
C GLU A 143 -5.60 -19.70 -33.60
N SER A 144 -6.07 -18.50 -33.96
CA SER A 144 -7.34 -17.97 -33.51
C SER A 144 -8.47 -18.94 -33.84
N LYS A 145 -9.10 -19.52 -32.81
CA LYS A 145 -10.42 -20.13 -32.98
C LYS A 145 -11.39 -19.05 -33.50
N PRO A 146 -12.24 -19.36 -34.49
CA PRO A 146 -13.14 -18.36 -35.03
C PRO A 146 -14.06 -17.83 -33.93
N ILE A 147 -14.01 -16.51 -33.73
CA ILE A 147 -14.92 -15.80 -32.82
C ILE A 147 -16.31 -15.97 -33.40
N GLY A 148 -17.14 -16.80 -32.76
CA GLY A 148 -18.57 -16.86 -33.05
C GLY A 148 -19.17 -15.47 -32.85
N ARG A 149 -19.64 -14.84 -33.92
CA ARG A 149 -20.38 -13.59 -33.85
C ARG A 149 -21.59 -13.79 -32.94
N LEU A 150 -21.73 -12.94 -31.93
CA LEU A 150 -22.91 -12.90 -31.08
C LEU A 150 -24.11 -12.53 -31.96
N ASN A 151 -25.10 -13.42 -32.07
CA ASN A 151 -26.34 -13.12 -32.78
C ASN A 151 -27.20 -12.19 -31.90
N LEU A 152 -27.23 -10.91 -32.26
CA LEU A 152 -27.98 -9.89 -31.53
C LEU A 152 -29.51 -10.08 -31.59
N GLU A 153 -30.00 -10.93 -32.50
CA GLU A 153 -31.41 -11.27 -32.63
C GLU A 153 -31.92 -12.07 -31.41
N ASP A 154 -31.06 -12.88 -30.80
CA ASP A 154 -31.36 -13.68 -29.61
C ASP A 154 -31.52 -12.83 -28.33
N PHE A 155 -31.28 -11.52 -28.39
CA PHE A 155 -31.40 -10.60 -27.26
C PHE A 155 -32.45 -9.50 -27.47
N ALA A 156 -33.18 -9.52 -28.60
CA ALA A 156 -34.14 -8.48 -28.96
C ALA A 156 -35.31 -8.35 -27.97
N HIS A 157 -35.67 -9.44 -27.29
CA HIS A 157 -36.75 -9.47 -26.29
C HIS A 157 -36.41 -8.77 -24.97
N LEU A 158 -35.14 -8.41 -24.73
CA LEU A 158 -34.72 -7.65 -23.55
C LEU A 158 -34.84 -6.12 -23.72
N LEU A 159 -35.12 -5.63 -24.92
CA LEU A 159 -35.14 -4.18 -25.23
C LEU A 159 -36.53 -3.58 -25.46
N GLY A 160 -37.62 -4.35 -25.29
CA GLY A 160 -38.98 -3.91 -25.58
C GLY A 160 -39.81 -3.57 -24.35
N GLY A 161 -39.66 -2.37 -23.78
CA GLY A 161 -40.45 -1.92 -22.62
C GLY A 161 -40.69 -0.43 -22.58
N ALA A 162 -41.30 0.16 -23.61
CA ALA A 162 -41.80 1.53 -23.56
C ALA A 162 -43.32 1.56 -23.85
N LYS A 163 -44.11 1.69 -22.78
CA LYS A 163 -45.52 2.08 -22.82
C LYS A 163 -45.68 3.46 -23.48
N LYS A 164 -46.62 3.58 -24.41
CA LYS A 164 -47.48 4.75 -24.66
C LYS A 164 -48.82 4.16 -25.10
N GLY A 165 -49.96 4.47 -24.49
CA GLY A 165 -50.52 5.81 -24.27
C GLY A 165 -51.73 5.88 -25.17
#